data_AF-A0A7G8UL97-F1
#
_entry.id   AF-A0A7G8UL97-F1
#
_cell.length_a   1.000
_cell.length_b   1.000
_cell.length_c   1.000
_cell.angle_alpha   90.00
_cell.angle_beta   90.00
_cell.angle_gamma   90.00
#
_symmetry.space_group_name_H-M   'P 1'
#
loop_
_entity.id
_entity.type
_entity.pdbx_description
1 polymer ?
#
loop_
_entity_poly.entity_id
_entity_poly.type
_entity_poly.pdbx_seq_one_letter_code
_entity_poly.pdbx_strand_id
1 'polypeptide(L)' 'MLDETARKLFRMFYALYRFEAAHIDMDRLARLTGRSKLRIATAIRALEEKQYITWNERAGAIRVMTPAERNLKEAN' A
#
# COMPACT_ATOMS: atom_id res chain seq x y z
N MET A 1 9.25 -10.67 -5.61
CA MET A 1 8.16 -11.28 -4.83
C MET A 1 7.79 -10.35 -3.68
N LEU A 2 6.51 -10.25 -3.27
CA LEU A 2 6.12 -9.44 -2.10
C LEU A 2 6.49 -10.15 -0.80
N ASP A 3 7.09 -9.43 0.14
CA ASP A 3 7.36 -9.96 1.47
C ASP A 3 6.06 -10.13 2.29
N GLU A 4 6.16 -10.73 3.47
CA GLU A 4 4.99 -10.92 4.35
C GLU A 4 4.39 -9.58 4.81
N THR A 5 5.23 -8.59 5.06
CA THR A 5 4.80 -7.26 5.51
C THR A 5 3.94 -6.58 4.46
N ALA A 6 4.41 -6.52 3.22
CA ALA A 6 3.71 -5.93 2.09
C ALA A 6 2.41 -6.67 1.80
N ARG A 7 2.41 -8.01 1.86
CA ARG A 7 1.18 -8.81 1.71
C ARG A 7 0.15 -8.48 2.79
N LYS A 8 0.58 -8.33 4.05
CA LYS A 8 -0.32 -7.96 5.16
C LYS A 8 -0.89 -6.55 4.97
N LEU A 9 -0.04 -5.57 4.65
CA LEU A 9 -0.47 -4.19 4.41
C LEU A 9 -1.45 -4.09 3.23
N PHE A 10 -1.17 -4.77 2.12
CA PHE A 10 -2.06 -4.79 0.96
C PHE A 10 -3.46 -5.30 1.33
N ARG A 11 -3.55 -6.42 2.07
CA ARG A 11 -4.84 -6.95 2.54
C ARG A 11 -5.58 -5.95 3.42
N MET A 12 -4.88 -5.26 4.31
CA MET A 12 -5.48 -4.24 5.18
C MET A 12 -6.01 -3.06 4.37
N PHE A 13 -5.21 -2.51 3.45
CA PHE A 13 -5.64 -1.38 2.61
C PHE A 13 -6.83 -1.75 1.73
N TYR A 14 -6.80 -2.93 1.10
CA TYR A 14 -7.92 -3.40 0.29
C TYR A 14 -9.20 -3.61 1.11
N ALA A 15 -9.10 -4.21 2.30
CA ALA A 15 -10.25 -4.47 3.16
C ALA A 15 -10.86 -3.18 3.72
N LEU A 16 -10.04 -2.17 4.06
CA LEU A 16 -10.49 -0.94 4.71
C LEU A 16 -10.94 0.12 3.73
N TYR A 17 -10.24 0.26 2.60
CA TYR A 17 -10.41 1.42 1.71
C TYR A 17 -10.81 1.01 0.29
N ARG A 18 -10.79 -0.29 -0.03
CA ARG A 18 -11.01 -0.81 -1.39
C ARG A 18 -10.14 -0.03 -2.38
N PHE A 19 -10.74 0.68 -3.32
CA PHE A 19 -10.06 1.47 -4.36
C PHE A 19 -10.10 2.98 -4.09
N GLU A 20 -10.53 3.41 -2.90
CA GLU A 20 -10.58 4.82 -2.52
C GLU A 20 -9.24 5.27 -1.93
N ALA A 21 -8.92 6.56 -2.12
CA ALA A 21 -7.74 7.16 -1.51
C ALA A 21 -8.01 7.43 -0.03
N ALA A 22 -7.14 6.95 0.84
CA ALA A 22 -7.28 7.08 2.28
C ALA A 22 -5.97 7.53 2.94
N HIS A 23 -6.09 8.40 3.94
CA HIS A 23 -4.97 8.80 4.76
C HIS A 23 -4.55 7.64 5.66
N ILE A 24 -3.23 7.44 5.76
CA ILE A 24 -2.66 6.41 6.63
C ILE A 24 -1.97 7.03 7.83
N ASP A 25 -2.28 6.48 9.00
CA ASP A 25 -1.57 6.75 10.23
C ASP A 25 -0.49 5.68 10.43
N MET A 26 0.78 6.10 10.32
CA MET A 26 1.94 5.22 10.47
C MET A 26 2.07 4.63 11.88
N ASP A 27 1.65 5.35 12.93
CA ASP A 27 1.64 4.85 14.31
C ASP A 27 0.57 3.77 14.49
N ARG A 28 -0.62 3.97 13.91
CA ARG A 28 -1.66 2.96 13.89
C ARG A 28 -1.21 1.70 13.13
N LEU A 29 -0.58 1.86 11.96
CA LEU A 29 -0.07 0.73 11.19
C LEU A 29 1.03 -0.03 11.95
N ALA A 30 1.94 0.68 12.63
CA ALA A 30 2.98 0.06 13.46
C ALA A 30 2.36 -0.82 14.55
N ARG A 31 1.33 -0.32 15.25
CA ARG A 31 0.60 -1.07 16.27
C ARG A 31 -0.13 -2.29 15.71
N LEU A 32 -0.87 -2.14 14.60
CA LEU A 32 -1.66 -3.24 14.01
C LEU A 32 -0.80 -4.34 13.39
N THR A 33 0.37 -3.97 12.86
CA THR A 33 1.25 -4.92 12.18
C THR A 33 2.31 -5.52 13.10
N GLY A 34 2.64 -4.86 14.21
CA GLY A 34 3.79 -5.20 15.05
C GLY A 34 5.11 -5.01 14.31
N ARG A 35 5.22 -3.95 13.50
CA ARG A 35 6.39 -3.64 12.65
C ARG A 35 6.83 -2.20 12.86
N SER A 36 8.12 -1.94 12.66
CA SER A 36 8.64 -0.57 12.72
C SER A 36 8.10 0.28 11.57
N LYS A 37 7.99 1.59 11.78
CA LYS A 37 7.57 2.55 10.75
C LYS A 37 8.45 2.47 9.49
N LEU A 38 9.76 2.27 9.67
CA LEU A 38 10.70 2.09 8.56
C LEU A 38 10.33 0.87 7.72
N ARG A 39 10.08 -0.28 8.35
CA ARG A 39 9.71 -1.50 7.63
C ARG A 39 8.35 -1.37 6.93
N ILE A 40 7.42 -0.63 7.52
CA ILE A 40 6.13 -0.30 6.89
C ILE A 40 6.35 0.59 5.67
N ALA A 41 7.15 1.65 5.78
CA ALA A 41 7.46 2.54 4.67
C ALA A 41 8.13 1.80 3.51
N THR A 42 9.11 0.93 3.79
CA THR A 42 9.72 0.06 2.77
C THR A 42 8.70 -0.85 2.10
N ALA A 43 7.77 -1.44 2.87
CA ALA A 43 6.74 -2.30 2.32
C ALA A 43 5.71 -1.53 1.47
N ILE A 44 5.35 -0.30 1.85
CA ILE A 44 4.49 0.58 1.04
C ILE A 44 5.18 0.91 -0.28
N ARG A 45 6.45 1.30 -0.27
CA ARG A 45 7.23 1.54 -1.51
C ARG A 45 7.28 0.31 -2.40
N ALA A 46 7.53 -0.87 -1.84
CA ALA A 46 7.54 -2.12 -2.60
C ALA A 46 6.17 -2.45 -3.23
N LEU A 47 5.06 -2.07 -2.59
CA LEU A 47 3.71 -2.21 -3.16
C LEU A 47 3.47 -1.21 -4.29
N GLU A 48 3.94 0.02 -4.15
CA GLU A 48 3.83 1.06 -5.18
C GLU A 48 4.67 0.73 -6.42
N GLU A 49 5.93 0.34 -6.24
CA GLU A 49 6.83 -0.10 -7.33
C GLU A 49 6.22 -1.25 -8.14
N LYS A 50 5.49 -2.14 -7.45
CA LYS A 50 4.79 -3.28 -8.06
C LYS A 50 3.35 -2.98 -8.46
N GLN A 51 2.97 -1.71 -8.40
CA GLN A 51 1.67 -1.19 -8.88
C GLN A 51 0.47 -1.84 -8.19
N TYR A 52 0.62 -2.27 -6.95
CA TYR A 52 -0.51 -2.70 -6.13
C TYR A 52 -1.26 -1.52 -5.53
N ILE A 53 -0.55 -0.40 -5.31
CA ILE A 53 -1.09 0.83 -4.74
C ILE A 53 -0.49 2.05 -5.47
N THR A 54 -1.12 3.20 -5.29
CA THR A 54 -0.49 4.52 -5.51
C THR A 54 -0.31 5.19 -4.17
N TRP A 55 0.85 5.82 -3.93
CA TRP A 55 1.12 6.50 -2.67
C TRP A 55 1.44 7.98 -2.92
N ASN A 56 0.65 8.86 -2.31
CA ASN A 56 0.96 10.28 -2.22
C ASN A 56 1.68 10.52 -0.89
N GLU A 57 3.02 10.49 -0.91
CA GLU A 57 3.84 10.72 0.30
C GLU A 57 3.54 12.08 0.95
N ARG A 58 3.32 13.14 0.15
CA ARG A 58 3.06 14.50 0.67
C ARG A 58 1.73 14.61 1.39
N ALA A 59 0.70 13.96 0.87
CA ALA A 59 -0.62 13.90 1.51
C ALA A 59 -0.70 12.78 2.57
N GLY A 60 0.27 11.87 2.65
CA GLY A 60 0.18 10.69 3.51
C GLY A 60 -1.00 9.77 3.14
N ALA A 61 -1.36 9.72 1.86
CA ALA A 61 -2.55 9.01 1.38
C ALA A 61 -2.21 7.87 0.42
N ILE A 62 -2.87 6.73 0.58
CA ILE A 62 -2.70 5.53 -0.26
C ILE A 62 -4.02 5.19 -0.94
N ARG A 63 -3.95 4.69 -2.18
CA ARG A 63 -5.07 4.08 -2.88
C ARG A 63 -4.66 2.73 -3.46
N VAL A 64 -5.49 1.70 -3.32
CA VAL A 64 -5.25 0.42 -3.99
C VAL A 64 -5.60 0.54 -5.48
N MET A 65 -4.74 0.00 -6.34
CA MET A 65 -4.99 -0.02 -7.78
C MET A 65 -5.99 -1.12 -8.15
N THR A 66 -6.88 -0.81 -9.08
CA THR A 66 -7.78 -1.80 -9.69
C THR A 66 -7.02 -2.72 -10.65
N PRO A 67 -7.53 -3.93 -10.94
CA PRO A 67 -6.93 -4.80 -11.95
C PRO A 67 -6.81 -4.15 -13.33
N ALA A 68 -7.81 -3.36 -13.74
CA ALA A 68 -7.80 -2.66 -15.02
C ALA A 68 -6.66 -1.63 -15.11
N GLU A 69 -6.45 -0.84 -14.05
CA GLU A 69 -5.34 0.13 -13.98
C GLU A 69 -3.97 -0.54 -14.03
N ARG A 70 -3.84 -1.74 -13.45
CA ARG A 70 -2.58 -2.51 -13.51
C ARG A 70 -2.29 -3.02 -14.92
N ASN A 71 -3.28 -3.61 -15.58
CA ASN A 71 -3.14 -4.13 -16.94
C ASN A 71 -2.78 -3.03 -17.95
N LEU A 72 -3.32 -1.82 -17.79
CA LEU A 72 -3.00 -0.65 -18.63
C LEU A 72 -1.55 -0.18 -18.50
N LYS A 73 -0.93 -0.37 -17.33
CA LYS A 73 0.49 -0.02 -17.10
C LYS A 73 1.45 -1.13 -17.50
N GLU A 74 1.03 -2.39 -17.50
CA GLU A 74 1.85 -3.49 -18.05
C GLU A 74 1.91 -3.46 -19.58
N ALA A 75 0.92 -2.83 -20.23
CA ALA A 75 0.84 -2.68 -21.69
C ALA A 75 1.64 -1.48 -22.25
N ASN A 76 2.18 -0.60 -21.41
CA ASN A 76 2.99 0.57 -21.78
C ASN A 76 4.42 0.43 -21.26
#